data_AF-A0A2E7TWS0-F1
#
_entry.id   AF-A0A2E7TWS0-F1
#
_cell.length_a   1.000
_cell.length_b   1.000
_cell.length_c   1.000
_cell.angle_alpha   90.00
_cell.angle_beta   90.00
_cell.angle_gamma   90.00
#
_symmetry.space_group_name_H-M   'P 1'
#
loop_
_entity.id
_entity.type
_entity.pdbx_description
1 polymer ?
#
loop_
_entity_poly.entity_id
_entity_poly.type
_entity_poly.pdbx_seq_one_letter_code
_entity_poly.pdbx_strand_id
1 'polypeptide(L)'
;WQQDGVAEILHQLLFRRSSRPGSRIDQLALFDVLASSTSLPLHYSGYCRVVRTYRAIDAKDGEALRRGVEGLEMILAVLERDPDSYRCLKPNRENRAKLLISAQLTRLRALMALKDTSALEQASIELLASVRRYDPFSIDRTTATRMTRNILRSLTVAAVMAWHADDAVRFDAVVNEMERLRQACYSKRFDLIASKTHEDHRGFADSVIAMLQGCRWSAEIPAARPVLECFVDPVLLVYFPQVRPERAAKARQFLESLGSI
;
A
#
# COMPACT_ATOMS: atom_id res chain seq x y z
N TRP A 1 2.25 -3.34 -28.79
CA TRP A 1 1.65 -2.06 -28.38
C TRP A 1 1.58 -1.01 -29.49
N GLN A 2 2.68 -0.40 -29.96
CA GLN A 2 2.59 0.68 -30.97
C GLN A 2 1.93 0.25 -32.30
N GLN A 3 2.06 -1.02 -32.67
CA GLN A 3 1.51 -1.57 -33.92
C GLN A 3 0.09 -2.13 -33.76
N ASP A 4 -0.21 -2.76 -32.62
CA ASP A 4 -1.38 -3.63 -32.45
C ASP A 4 -2.20 -3.35 -31.17
N GLY A 5 -1.73 -2.47 -30.28
CA GLY A 5 -2.35 -2.24 -28.96
C GLY A 5 -2.32 -3.46 -28.04
N VAL A 6 -1.57 -4.53 -28.36
CA VAL A 6 -1.54 -5.75 -27.55
C VAL A 6 -0.43 -5.66 -26.51
N ALA A 7 -0.74 -6.12 -25.29
CA ALA A 7 0.16 -6.12 -24.14
C ALA A 7 0.09 -7.43 -23.34
N GLU A 8 -0.27 -8.56 -23.96
CA GLU A 8 -0.46 -9.84 -23.27
C GLU A 8 0.82 -10.32 -22.56
N ILE A 9 1.96 -10.27 -23.25
CA ILE A 9 3.26 -10.64 -22.67
C ILE A 9 3.57 -9.75 -21.46
N LEU A 10 3.34 -8.45 -21.58
CA LEU A 10 3.53 -7.51 -20.47
C LEU A 10 2.61 -7.80 -19.30
N HIS A 11 1.34 -8.13 -19.57
CA HIS A 11 0.38 -8.53 -18.55
C HIS A 11 0.84 -9.80 -17.81
N GLN A 12 1.38 -10.79 -18.53
CA GLN A 12 1.97 -11.98 -17.92
C GLN A 12 3.19 -11.62 -17.04
N LEU A 13 4.13 -10.81 -17.55
CA LEU A 13 5.30 -10.36 -16.80
C LEU A 13 4.92 -9.63 -15.50
N LEU A 14 3.93 -8.75 -15.56
CA LEU A 14 3.48 -7.96 -14.41
C LEU A 14 2.79 -8.84 -13.36
N PHE A 15 1.91 -9.75 -13.77
CA PHE A 15 0.96 -10.39 -12.85
C PHE A 15 1.20 -11.89 -12.62
N ARG A 16 2.13 -12.53 -13.32
CA ARG A 16 2.59 -13.91 -13.09
C ARG A 16 4.08 -13.93 -12.78
N ARG A 17 4.43 -14.21 -11.52
CA ARG A 17 5.83 -14.23 -11.08
C ARG A 17 6.70 -15.23 -11.87
N SER A 18 6.12 -16.37 -12.24
CA SER A 18 6.79 -17.43 -13.03
C SER A 18 7.12 -17.02 -14.46
N SER A 19 6.49 -15.97 -15.00
CA SER A 19 6.74 -15.48 -16.35
C SER A 19 7.91 -14.51 -16.44
N ARG A 20 8.51 -14.13 -15.30
CA ARG A 20 9.61 -13.15 -15.24
C ARG A 20 10.97 -13.83 -15.45
N PRO A 21 12.00 -13.11 -15.92
CA PRO A 21 13.38 -13.60 -15.95
C PRO A 21 13.81 -14.17 -14.60
N GLY A 22 14.62 -15.23 -14.57
CA GLY A 22 15.07 -15.84 -13.32
C GLY A 22 15.97 -14.92 -12.48
N SER A 23 16.79 -14.11 -13.15
CA SER A 23 17.71 -13.14 -12.52
C SER A 23 16.96 -11.92 -11.99
N ARG A 24 17.24 -11.52 -10.75
CA ARG A 24 16.69 -10.29 -10.14
C ARG A 24 17.21 -9.02 -10.82
N ILE A 25 18.46 -9.06 -11.28
CA ILE A 25 19.09 -7.95 -12.00
C ILE A 25 18.38 -7.75 -13.33
N ASP A 26 18.13 -8.84 -14.06
CA ASP A 26 17.42 -8.79 -15.35
C ASP A 26 15.98 -8.32 -15.17
N GLN A 27 15.31 -8.73 -14.09
CA GLN A 27 13.99 -8.21 -13.76
C GLN A 27 14.00 -6.70 -13.49
N LEU A 28 14.99 -6.20 -12.74
CA LEU A 28 15.15 -4.76 -12.49
C LEU A 28 15.38 -4.00 -13.80
N ALA A 29 16.33 -4.44 -14.61
CA ALA A 29 16.64 -3.83 -15.90
C ALA A 29 15.43 -3.83 -16.85
N LEU A 30 14.73 -4.96 -16.96
CA LEU A 30 13.52 -5.10 -17.76
C LEU A 30 12.44 -4.10 -17.34
N PHE A 31 12.12 -4.04 -16.04
CA PHE A 31 11.07 -3.14 -15.58
C PHE A 31 11.51 -1.68 -15.53
N ASP A 32 12.81 -1.37 -15.48
CA ASP A 32 13.33 0.00 -15.64
C ASP A 32 13.03 0.53 -17.05
N VAL A 33 13.26 -0.28 -18.08
CA VAL A 33 12.93 0.07 -19.46
C VAL A 33 11.42 0.24 -19.64
N LEU A 34 10.63 -0.71 -19.15
CA LEU A 34 9.16 -0.67 -19.32
C LEU A 34 8.51 0.47 -18.53
N ALA A 35 8.99 0.76 -17.32
CA ALA A 35 8.52 1.87 -16.49
C ALA A 35 8.76 3.24 -17.12
N SER A 36 9.83 3.36 -17.91
CA SER A 36 10.25 4.58 -18.58
C SER A 36 9.59 4.76 -19.95
N SER A 37 8.80 3.78 -20.41
CA SER A 37 8.14 3.85 -21.71
C SER A 37 7.11 4.97 -21.76
N THR A 38 7.27 5.86 -22.74
CA THR A 38 6.30 6.91 -23.07
C THR A 38 5.16 6.41 -23.97
N SER A 39 5.30 5.20 -24.52
CA SER A 39 4.29 4.61 -25.41
C SER A 39 3.26 3.78 -24.66
N LEU A 40 3.60 3.22 -23.50
CA LEU A 40 2.70 2.38 -22.71
C LEU A 40 1.65 3.22 -21.97
N PRO A 41 0.39 2.75 -21.89
CA PRO A 41 -0.62 3.33 -21.02
C PRO A 41 -0.14 3.43 -19.57
N LEU A 42 -0.62 4.46 -18.86
CA LEU A 42 -0.24 4.75 -17.47
C LEU A 42 -0.40 3.53 -16.54
N HIS A 43 -1.44 2.72 -16.73
CA HIS A 43 -1.63 1.55 -15.88
C HIS A 43 -0.52 0.49 -16.06
N TYR A 44 -0.01 0.31 -17.27
CA TYR A 44 1.09 -0.61 -17.55
C TYR A 44 2.44 -0.06 -17.07
N SER A 45 2.82 1.14 -17.48
CA SER A 45 4.07 1.76 -17.03
C SER A 45 4.09 1.95 -15.52
N GLY A 46 2.93 2.26 -14.92
CA GLY A 46 2.81 2.39 -13.47
C GLY A 46 2.91 1.08 -12.71
N TYR A 47 2.30 -0.01 -13.19
CA TYR A 47 2.54 -1.31 -12.58
C TYR A 47 3.98 -1.80 -12.79
N CYS A 48 4.66 -1.41 -13.87
CA CYS A 48 6.10 -1.66 -14.01
C CYS A 48 6.88 -0.99 -12.89
N ARG A 49 6.62 0.29 -12.57
CA ARG A 49 7.26 0.99 -11.43
C ARG A 49 6.99 0.31 -10.10
N VAL A 50 5.76 -0.13 -9.87
CA VAL A 50 5.39 -0.90 -8.66
C VAL A 50 6.19 -2.19 -8.57
N VAL A 51 6.19 -3.02 -9.63
CA VAL A 51 6.89 -4.31 -9.62
C VAL A 51 8.39 -4.11 -9.46
N ARG A 52 8.97 -3.18 -10.22
CA ARG A 52 10.38 -2.79 -10.17
C ARG A 52 10.80 -2.42 -8.75
N THR A 53 10.03 -1.56 -8.08
CA THR A 53 10.35 -1.13 -6.71
C THR A 53 10.26 -2.28 -5.72
N TYR A 54 9.30 -3.20 -5.87
CA TYR A 54 9.29 -4.44 -5.08
C TYR A 54 10.52 -5.32 -5.33
N ARG A 55 11.07 -5.35 -6.54
CA ARG A 55 12.32 -6.08 -6.81
C ARG A 55 13.52 -5.41 -6.14
N ALA A 56 13.56 -4.07 -6.11
CA ALA A 56 14.60 -3.32 -5.41
C ALA A 56 14.56 -3.59 -3.88
N ILE A 57 13.36 -3.69 -3.30
CA ILE A 57 13.19 -4.10 -1.89
C ILE A 57 13.78 -5.49 -1.66
N ASP A 58 13.43 -6.47 -2.50
CA ASP A 58 13.91 -7.85 -2.37
C ASP A 58 15.43 -7.97 -2.61
N ALA A 59 16.00 -7.10 -3.43
CA ALA A 59 17.44 -7.02 -3.71
C ALA A 59 18.22 -6.23 -2.66
N LYS A 60 17.55 -5.51 -1.74
CA LYS A 60 18.15 -4.55 -0.80
C LYS A 60 19.01 -3.49 -1.49
N ASP A 61 18.63 -3.08 -2.70
CA ASP A 61 19.34 -2.09 -3.49
C ASP A 61 18.83 -0.67 -3.15
N GLY A 62 19.60 0.04 -2.32
CA GLY A 62 19.21 1.37 -1.83
C GLY A 62 19.11 2.44 -2.92
N GLU A 63 19.99 2.40 -3.93
CA GLU A 63 19.93 3.37 -5.03
C GLU A 63 18.72 3.11 -5.92
N ALA A 64 18.46 1.84 -6.24
CA ALA A 64 17.25 1.47 -6.93
C ALA A 64 16.04 1.91 -6.10
N LEU A 65 15.98 1.65 -4.80
CA LEU A 65 14.85 2.07 -3.97
C LEU A 65 14.58 3.58 -4.06
N ARG A 66 15.60 4.44 -3.98
CA ARG A 66 15.45 5.90 -4.14
C ARG A 66 14.84 6.29 -5.49
N ARG A 67 15.38 5.76 -6.60
CA ARG A 67 14.79 5.95 -7.93
C ARG A 67 13.34 5.43 -8.02
N GLY A 68 13.05 4.36 -7.28
CA GLY A 68 11.71 3.78 -7.17
C GLY A 68 10.74 4.72 -6.48
N VAL A 69 11.14 5.33 -5.36
CA VAL A 69 10.34 6.33 -4.63
C VAL A 69 10.01 7.51 -5.52
N GLU A 70 11.02 8.16 -6.12
CA GLU A 70 10.85 9.28 -7.06
C GLU A 70 9.91 8.90 -8.22
N GLY A 71 10.12 7.71 -8.79
CA GLY A 71 9.30 7.18 -9.88
C GLY A 71 7.84 6.97 -9.49
N LEU A 72 7.57 6.54 -8.26
CA LEU A 72 6.22 6.35 -7.74
C LEU A 72 5.56 7.70 -7.44
N GLU A 73 6.29 8.66 -6.88
CA GLU A 73 5.78 10.01 -6.61
C GLU A 73 5.24 10.70 -7.87
N MET A 74 5.95 10.57 -9.00
CA MET A 74 5.46 11.10 -10.27
C MET A 74 4.10 10.50 -10.68
N ILE A 75 3.92 9.19 -10.49
CA ILE A 75 2.64 8.52 -10.80
C ILE A 75 1.55 8.96 -9.83
N LEU A 76 1.87 9.01 -8.54
CA LEU A 76 0.93 9.46 -7.52
C LEU A 76 0.43 10.87 -7.84
N ALA A 77 1.32 11.78 -8.20
CA ALA A 77 0.96 13.14 -8.59
C ALA A 77 0.01 13.17 -9.81
N VAL A 78 0.23 12.33 -10.82
CA VAL A 78 -0.68 12.22 -11.98
C VAL A 78 -2.04 11.68 -11.56
N LEU A 79 -2.09 10.60 -10.80
CA LEU A 79 -3.34 9.95 -10.39
C LEU A 79 -4.15 10.79 -9.41
N GLU A 80 -3.51 11.50 -8.49
CA GLU A 80 -4.16 12.38 -7.50
C GLU A 80 -4.83 13.59 -8.13
N ARG A 81 -4.24 14.13 -9.21
CA ARG A 81 -4.77 15.26 -9.97
C ARG A 81 -5.91 14.86 -10.91
N ASP A 82 -5.95 13.61 -11.35
CA ASP A 82 -7.04 13.09 -12.18
C ASP A 82 -8.30 12.87 -11.32
N PRO A 83 -9.37 13.67 -11.48
CA PRO A 83 -10.60 13.52 -10.70
C PRO A 83 -11.28 12.15 -10.94
N ASP A 84 -11.04 11.52 -12.09
CA ASP A 84 -11.63 10.23 -12.43
C ASP A 84 -10.92 9.05 -11.75
N SER A 85 -9.74 9.28 -11.15
CA SER A 85 -9.04 8.22 -10.41
C SER A 85 -9.92 7.62 -9.31
N TYR A 86 -10.65 8.46 -8.58
CA TYR A 86 -11.52 8.06 -7.46
C TYR A 86 -12.91 7.60 -7.90
N ARG A 87 -13.22 7.66 -9.19
CA ARG A 87 -14.51 7.25 -9.78
C ARG A 87 -14.34 6.20 -10.88
N CYS A 88 -13.15 5.60 -10.95
CA CYS A 88 -12.80 4.71 -12.04
C CYS A 88 -13.62 3.41 -11.98
N LEU A 89 -14.46 3.18 -12.99
CA LEU A 89 -15.27 1.97 -13.14
C LEU A 89 -14.59 0.87 -13.96
N LYS A 90 -13.37 1.12 -14.45
CA LYS A 90 -12.58 0.09 -15.13
C LYS A 90 -12.25 -1.04 -14.15
N PRO A 91 -12.24 -2.31 -14.61
CA PRO A 91 -11.99 -3.42 -13.73
C PRO A 91 -10.50 -3.56 -13.38
N ASN A 92 -10.25 -3.96 -12.14
CA ASN A 92 -9.01 -4.55 -11.66
C ASN A 92 -7.75 -3.75 -12.04
N ARG A 93 -6.94 -4.24 -13.01
CA ARG A 93 -5.61 -3.69 -13.34
C ARG A 93 -5.67 -2.44 -14.23
N GLU A 94 -6.83 -2.12 -14.79
CA GLU A 94 -7.06 -0.85 -15.48
C GLU A 94 -7.61 0.23 -14.54
N ASN A 95 -7.99 -0.16 -13.31
CA ASN A 95 -8.56 0.77 -12.35
C ASN A 95 -7.50 1.71 -11.78
N ARG A 96 -7.69 3.02 -11.99
CA ARG A 96 -6.74 4.07 -11.57
C ARG A 96 -6.60 4.16 -10.05
N ALA A 97 -7.69 4.10 -9.29
CA ALA A 97 -7.61 4.03 -7.81
C ALA A 97 -6.80 2.81 -7.35
N LYS A 98 -6.92 1.67 -8.04
CA LYS A 98 -6.09 0.50 -7.72
C LYS A 98 -4.61 0.72 -7.95
N LEU A 99 -4.25 1.35 -9.06
CA LEU A 99 -2.85 1.71 -9.29
C LEU A 99 -2.38 2.71 -8.23
N LEU A 100 -3.19 3.72 -7.90
CA LEU A 100 -2.87 4.74 -6.89
C LEU A 100 -2.51 4.10 -5.55
N ILE A 101 -3.40 3.27 -5.00
CA ILE A 101 -3.15 2.57 -3.73
C ILE A 101 -1.98 1.59 -3.84
N SER A 102 -1.82 0.90 -4.97
CA SER A 102 -0.68 0.00 -5.16
C SER A 102 0.64 0.77 -5.17
N ALA A 103 0.68 1.96 -5.77
CA ALA A 103 1.83 2.85 -5.79
C ALA A 103 2.11 3.41 -4.39
N GLN A 104 1.09 3.89 -3.67
CA GLN A 104 1.21 4.37 -2.29
C GLN A 104 1.82 3.30 -1.37
N LEU A 105 1.22 2.11 -1.32
CA LEU A 105 1.73 1.01 -0.49
C LEU A 105 3.18 0.66 -0.85
N THR A 106 3.52 0.68 -2.14
CA THR A 106 4.88 0.35 -2.59
C THR A 106 5.88 1.44 -2.20
N ARG A 107 5.50 2.73 -2.29
CA ARG A 107 6.31 3.87 -1.84
C ARG A 107 6.58 3.79 -0.35
N LEU A 108 5.54 3.58 0.46
CA LEU A 108 5.68 3.39 1.91
C LEU A 108 6.64 2.25 2.25
N ARG A 109 6.48 1.09 1.59
CA ARG A 109 7.38 -0.06 1.81
C ARG A 109 8.81 0.19 1.37
N ALA A 110 9.02 0.99 0.33
CA ALA A 110 10.36 1.38 -0.10
C ALA A 110 11.02 2.33 0.92
N LEU A 111 10.28 3.30 1.43
CA LEU A 111 10.71 4.23 2.47
C LEU A 111 11.03 3.51 3.80
N MET A 112 10.20 2.54 4.20
CA MET A 112 10.50 1.63 5.32
C MET A 112 11.81 0.85 5.11
N ALA A 113 12.06 0.37 3.89
CA ALA A 113 13.28 -0.38 3.57
C ALA A 113 14.53 0.53 3.54
N LEU A 114 14.36 1.79 3.13
CA LEU A 114 15.39 2.83 3.16
C LEU A 114 15.65 3.37 4.58
N LYS A 115 14.74 3.12 5.54
CA LYS A 115 14.72 3.75 6.87
C LYS A 115 14.66 5.28 6.78
N ASP A 116 13.95 5.78 5.78
CA ASP A 116 13.75 7.23 5.60
C ASP A 116 12.51 7.68 6.37
N THR A 117 12.69 7.93 7.66
CA THR A 117 11.59 8.26 8.59
C THR A 117 10.88 9.56 8.20
N SER A 118 11.61 10.58 7.75
CA SER A 118 11.03 11.88 7.37
C SER A 118 10.18 11.78 6.11
N ALA A 119 10.67 11.12 5.06
CA ALA A 119 9.86 10.92 3.86
C ALA A 119 8.70 9.95 4.11
N LEU A 120 8.87 8.94 4.99
CA LEU A 120 7.80 8.02 5.38
C LEU A 120 6.67 8.74 6.12
N GLU A 121 7.02 9.65 7.03
CA GLU A 121 6.11 10.53 7.75
C GLU A 121 5.27 11.36 6.78
N GLN A 122 5.93 12.08 5.86
CA GLN A 122 5.27 12.90 4.85
C GLN A 122 4.35 12.06 3.94
N ALA A 123 4.83 10.90 3.45
CA ALA A 123 4.04 10.00 2.63
C ALA A 123 2.81 9.46 3.37
N SER A 124 2.88 9.30 4.69
CA SER A 124 1.76 8.84 5.51
C SER A 124 0.64 9.87 5.65
N ILE A 125 1.01 11.16 5.75
CA ILE A 125 0.06 12.29 5.78
C ILE A 125 -0.65 12.39 4.42
N GLU A 126 0.11 12.32 3.33
CA GLU A 126 -0.42 12.35 1.96
C GLU A 126 -1.37 11.18 1.69
N LEU A 127 -1.01 9.98 2.15
CA LEU A 127 -1.88 8.82 2.06
C LEU A 127 -3.23 9.08 2.77
N LEU A 128 -3.21 9.59 4.00
CA LEU A 128 -4.44 9.81 4.77
C LEU A 128 -5.36 10.81 4.04
N ALA A 129 -4.80 11.88 3.49
CA ALA A 129 -5.54 12.83 2.66
C ALA A 129 -6.15 12.16 1.41
N SER A 130 -5.38 11.32 0.73
CA SER A 130 -5.84 10.54 -0.44
C SER A 130 -6.97 9.57 -0.09
N VAL A 131 -6.85 8.83 1.02
CA VAL A 131 -7.85 7.85 1.45
C VAL A 131 -9.18 8.51 1.84
N ARG A 132 -9.14 9.71 2.44
CA ARG A 132 -10.36 10.48 2.76
C ARG A 132 -11.18 10.82 1.51
N ARG A 133 -10.52 11.02 0.36
CA ARG A 133 -11.20 11.24 -0.93
C ARG A 133 -11.76 9.96 -1.55
N TYR A 134 -11.28 8.79 -1.10
CA TYR A 134 -11.68 7.51 -1.65
C TYR A 134 -13.00 7.00 -1.06
N ASP A 135 -13.94 6.74 -1.95
CA ASP A 135 -15.22 6.09 -1.67
C ASP A 135 -15.29 4.72 -2.40
N PRO A 136 -15.36 3.59 -1.66
CA PRO A 136 -15.53 2.25 -2.24
C PRO A 136 -16.77 2.10 -3.13
N PHE A 137 -17.82 2.90 -2.94
CA PHE A 137 -19.06 2.82 -3.72
C PHE A 137 -18.96 3.51 -5.08
N SER A 138 -17.96 4.39 -5.25
CA SER A 138 -17.74 5.20 -6.45
C SER A 138 -16.87 4.52 -7.51
N ILE A 139 -16.31 3.33 -7.24
CA ILE A 139 -15.46 2.58 -8.19
C ILE A 139 -16.03 1.18 -8.52
N ASP A 140 -15.35 0.45 -9.42
CA ASP A 140 -15.67 -0.95 -9.69
C ASP A 140 -15.69 -1.80 -8.40
N ARG A 141 -16.82 -2.50 -8.16
CA ARG A 141 -17.06 -3.28 -6.95
C ARG A 141 -16.00 -4.36 -6.71
N THR A 142 -15.53 -5.01 -7.79
CA THR A 142 -14.55 -6.10 -7.68
C THR A 142 -13.21 -5.55 -7.22
N THR A 143 -12.87 -4.37 -7.73
CA THR A 143 -11.66 -3.65 -7.41
C THR A 143 -11.69 -3.09 -6.00
N ALA A 144 -12.80 -2.48 -5.59
CA ALA A 144 -13.01 -1.99 -4.22
C ALA A 144 -12.73 -3.10 -3.19
N THR A 145 -13.39 -4.26 -3.32
CA THR A 145 -13.19 -5.39 -2.40
C THR A 145 -11.75 -5.89 -2.39
N ARG A 146 -11.13 -6.06 -3.57
CA ARG A 146 -9.77 -6.61 -3.67
C ARG A 146 -8.69 -5.64 -3.20
N MET A 147 -8.98 -4.35 -3.16
CA MET A 147 -8.03 -3.30 -2.78
C MET A 147 -8.02 -3.02 -1.28
N THR A 148 -9.09 -3.37 -0.55
CA THR A 148 -9.25 -3.14 0.90
C THR A 148 -7.99 -3.46 1.69
N ARG A 149 -7.41 -4.65 1.50
CA ARG A 149 -6.20 -5.07 2.23
C ARG A 149 -5.02 -4.14 1.98
N ASN A 150 -4.83 -3.65 0.76
CA ASN A 150 -3.72 -2.76 0.45
C ASN A 150 -3.93 -1.35 1.01
N ILE A 151 -5.18 -0.85 1.04
CA ILE A 151 -5.48 0.41 1.72
C ILE A 151 -5.19 0.28 3.21
N LEU A 152 -5.73 -0.77 3.84
CA LEU A 152 -5.56 -0.98 5.27
C LEU A 152 -4.09 -1.17 5.65
N ARG A 153 -3.29 -1.91 4.86
CA ARG A 153 -1.82 -1.98 5.07
C ARG A 153 -1.15 -0.61 5.01
N SER A 154 -1.57 0.23 4.07
CA SER A 154 -1.00 1.57 3.94
C SER A 154 -1.37 2.43 5.16
N LEU A 155 -2.63 2.36 5.59
CA LEU A 155 -3.11 3.06 6.78
C LEU A 155 -2.46 2.54 8.07
N THR A 156 -2.14 1.25 8.17
CA THR A 156 -1.36 0.73 9.30
C THR A 156 0.01 1.40 9.41
N VAL A 157 0.68 1.66 8.28
CA VAL A 157 1.93 2.44 8.28
C VAL A 157 1.66 3.87 8.77
N ALA A 158 0.58 4.51 8.32
CA ALA A 158 0.22 5.85 8.80
C ALA A 158 -0.13 5.90 10.30
N ALA A 159 -0.76 4.86 10.84
CA ALA A 159 -1.02 4.73 12.27
C ALA A 159 0.29 4.64 13.06
N VAL A 160 1.26 3.84 12.59
CA VAL A 160 2.59 3.75 13.20
C VAL A 160 3.33 5.08 13.14
N MET A 161 3.23 5.81 12.02
CA MET A 161 3.86 7.13 11.89
C MET A 161 3.20 8.18 12.80
N ALA A 162 1.87 8.14 12.97
CA ALA A 162 1.17 8.94 13.97
C ALA A 162 1.59 8.60 15.41
N TRP A 163 1.71 7.32 15.74
CA TRP A 163 2.26 6.88 17.02
C TRP A 163 3.69 7.34 17.23
N HIS A 164 4.56 7.21 16.23
CA HIS A 164 5.94 7.67 16.31
C HIS A 164 5.98 9.16 16.64
N ALA A 165 5.23 9.99 15.88
CA ALA A 165 5.09 11.43 16.03
C ALA A 165 4.43 11.92 17.34
N ASP A 166 3.98 11.00 18.22
CA ASP A 166 3.17 11.31 19.39
C ASP A 166 1.88 12.09 19.07
N ASP A 167 1.29 11.82 17.90
CA ASP A 167 0.10 12.49 17.41
C ASP A 167 -1.13 11.59 17.57
N ALA A 168 -1.71 11.61 18.77
CA ALA A 168 -2.91 10.85 19.12
C ALA A 168 -4.11 11.19 18.22
N VAL A 169 -4.24 12.47 17.83
CA VAL A 169 -5.37 12.94 17.00
C VAL A 169 -5.28 12.35 15.60
N ARG A 170 -4.09 12.36 15.01
CA ARG A 170 -3.85 11.73 13.71
C ARG A 170 -3.97 10.22 13.79
N PHE A 171 -3.52 9.59 14.88
CA PHE A 171 -3.69 8.16 15.09
C PHE A 171 -5.17 7.79 15.06
N ASP A 172 -6.00 8.49 15.83
CA ASP A 172 -7.45 8.29 15.84
C ASP A 172 -8.07 8.54 14.47
N ALA A 173 -7.64 9.59 13.76
CA ALA A 173 -8.10 9.88 12.41
C ALA A 173 -7.80 8.72 11.44
N VAL A 174 -6.62 8.12 11.50
CA VAL A 174 -6.25 6.96 10.69
C VAL A 174 -7.15 5.76 11.03
N VAL A 175 -7.31 5.42 12.32
CA VAL A 175 -8.13 4.28 12.72
C VAL A 175 -9.60 4.49 12.36
N ASN A 176 -10.12 5.71 12.46
CA ASN A 176 -11.48 6.06 12.02
C ASN A 176 -11.68 5.85 10.51
N GLU A 177 -10.70 6.23 9.67
CA GLU A 177 -10.74 5.94 8.24
C GLU A 177 -10.68 4.44 7.94
N MET A 178 -9.88 3.67 8.70
CA MET A 178 -9.87 2.21 8.58
C MET A 178 -11.24 1.61 8.91
N GLU A 179 -11.89 2.07 9.98
CA GLU A 179 -13.23 1.64 10.38
C GLU A 179 -14.28 1.99 9.32
N ARG A 180 -14.25 3.19 8.75
CA ARG A 180 -15.13 3.57 7.62
C ARG A 180 -15.00 2.58 6.45
N LEU A 181 -13.78 2.23 6.08
CA LEU A 181 -13.51 1.28 4.99
C LEU A 181 -13.95 -0.15 5.34
N ARG A 182 -13.76 -0.57 6.60
CA ARG A 182 -14.26 -1.87 7.11
C ARG A 182 -15.78 -1.93 6.99
N GLN A 183 -16.49 -0.93 7.49
CA GLN A 183 -17.95 -0.85 7.38
C GLN A 183 -18.43 -0.91 5.93
N ALA A 184 -17.77 -0.17 5.02
CA ALA A 184 -18.08 -0.24 3.60
C ALA A 184 -17.92 -1.66 3.03
N CYS A 185 -16.88 -2.41 3.42
CA CYS A 185 -16.64 -3.78 2.97
C CYS A 185 -17.73 -4.77 3.41
N TYR A 186 -18.48 -4.46 4.46
CA TYR A 186 -19.61 -5.25 4.95
C TYR A 186 -20.95 -4.89 4.31
N SER A 187 -20.99 -3.89 3.42
CA SER A 187 -22.20 -3.58 2.65
C SER A 187 -22.60 -4.74 1.72
N LYS A 188 -23.92 -4.97 1.61
CA LYS A 188 -24.52 -6.02 0.75
C LYS A 188 -24.03 -5.98 -0.70
N ARG A 189 -23.67 -4.80 -1.21
CA ARG A 189 -23.12 -4.60 -2.57
C ARG A 189 -21.87 -5.45 -2.82
N PHE A 190 -21.10 -5.76 -1.79
CA PHE A 190 -19.82 -6.46 -1.90
C PHE A 190 -19.89 -7.95 -1.51
N ASP A 191 -21.00 -8.45 -0.97
CA ASP A 191 -21.13 -9.82 -0.44
C ASP A 191 -20.76 -10.89 -1.48
N LEU A 192 -21.32 -10.78 -2.70
CA LEU A 192 -21.06 -11.74 -3.77
C LEU A 192 -19.58 -11.77 -4.21
N ILE A 193 -18.90 -10.62 -4.12
CA ILE A 193 -17.48 -10.55 -4.48
C ILE A 193 -16.65 -11.13 -3.35
N ALA A 194 -16.95 -10.75 -2.10
CA ALA A 194 -16.24 -11.22 -0.91
C ALA A 194 -16.29 -12.76 -0.78
N SER A 195 -17.42 -13.39 -1.10
CA SER A 195 -17.55 -14.85 -1.08
C SER A 195 -16.82 -15.57 -2.22
N LYS A 196 -16.53 -14.87 -3.32
CA LYS A 196 -15.84 -15.43 -4.50
C LYS A 196 -14.33 -15.17 -4.52
N THR A 197 -13.82 -14.29 -3.66
CA THR A 197 -12.38 -14.04 -3.53
C THR A 197 -11.74 -15.08 -2.62
N HIS A 198 -10.61 -15.65 -3.04
CA HIS A 198 -9.83 -16.58 -2.20
C HIS A 198 -9.21 -15.91 -0.95
N GLU A 199 -9.02 -14.59 -0.99
CA GLU A 199 -8.48 -13.84 0.14
C GLU A 199 -9.61 -13.36 1.06
N ASP A 200 -9.46 -13.58 2.37
CA ASP A 200 -10.37 -13.05 3.37
C ASP A 200 -10.10 -11.56 3.63
N HIS A 201 -10.75 -10.70 2.84
CA HIS A 201 -10.61 -9.26 2.96
C HIS A 201 -11.30 -8.69 4.21
N ARG A 202 -12.40 -9.31 4.66
CA ARG A 202 -13.19 -8.87 5.83
C ARG A 202 -12.49 -9.24 7.13
N GLY A 203 -12.08 -10.49 7.29
CA GLY A 203 -11.32 -10.94 8.45
C GLY A 203 -9.97 -10.21 8.57
N PHE A 204 -9.30 -9.90 7.46
CA PHE A 204 -8.12 -9.03 7.49
C PHE A 204 -8.44 -7.64 8.06
N ALA A 205 -9.56 -7.04 7.61
CA ALA A 205 -9.96 -5.72 8.06
C ALA A 205 -10.30 -5.70 9.56
N ASP A 206 -11.10 -6.66 10.02
CA ASP A 206 -11.45 -6.79 11.44
C ASP A 206 -10.21 -7.00 12.31
N SER A 207 -9.29 -7.87 11.89
CA SER A 207 -8.07 -8.19 12.64
C SER A 207 -7.20 -6.95 12.86
N VAL A 208 -6.86 -6.23 11.78
CA VAL A 208 -5.93 -5.09 11.89
C VAL A 208 -6.55 -3.91 12.62
N ILE A 209 -7.86 -3.72 12.50
CA ILE A 209 -8.57 -2.63 13.20
C ILE A 209 -8.69 -2.94 14.68
N ALA A 210 -9.03 -4.17 15.07
CA ALA A 210 -9.07 -4.56 16.47
C ALA A 210 -7.71 -4.36 17.17
N MET A 211 -6.61 -4.72 16.50
CA MET A 211 -5.26 -4.48 17.02
C MET A 211 -4.97 -2.99 17.23
N LEU A 212 -5.26 -2.15 16.23
CA LEU A 212 -4.99 -0.70 16.30
C LEU A 212 -5.95 0.06 17.22
N GLN A 213 -7.20 -0.41 17.38
CA GLN A 213 -8.12 0.14 18.38
C GLN A 213 -7.59 -0.03 19.80
N GLY A 214 -6.98 -1.17 20.10
CA GLY A 214 -6.30 -1.41 21.38
C GLY A 214 -5.05 -0.55 21.60
N CYS A 215 -4.58 0.15 20.56
CA CYS A 215 -3.41 1.04 20.59
C CYS A 215 -3.80 2.53 20.63
N ARG A 216 -5.06 2.90 20.86
CA ARG A 216 -5.44 4.31 21.00
C ARG A 216 -5.00 4.85 22.35
N TRP A 217 -4.60 6.13 22.40
CA TRP A 217 -4.33 6.86 23.63
C TRP A 217 -4.85 8.29 23.53
N SER A 218 -4.98 8.96 24.67
CA SER A 218 -5.30 10.39 24.73
C SER A 218 -4.02 11.19 24.89
N ALA A 219 -3.92 12.32 24.19
CA ALA A 219 -2.86 13.31 24.42
C ALA A 219 -2.89 13.89 25.85
N GLU A 220 -4.05 13.85 26.51
CA GLU A 220 -4.22 14.28 27.91
C GLU A 220 -3.63 13.30 28.91
N ILE A 221 -3.39 12.04 28.51
CA ILE A 221 -2.82 10.99 29.36
C ILE A 221 -1.60 10.39 28.64
N PRO A 222 -0.44 11.08 28.61
CA PRO A 222 0.75 10.60 27.90
C PRO A 222 1.25 9.24 28.39
N ALA A 223 1.05 8.93 29.67
CA ALA A 223 1.41 7.64 30.26
C ALA A 223 0.62 6.45 29.67
N ALA A 224 -0.51 6.71 29.01
CA ALA A 224 -1.31 5.70 28.32
C ALA A 224 -0.83 5.43 26.87
N ARG A 225 0.22 6.14 26.40
CA ARG A 225 0.77 5.91 25.06
C ARG A 225 1.23 4.45 24.93
N PRO A 226 0.80 3.71 23.89
CA PRO A 226 1.15 2.31 23.76
C PRO A 226 2.64 2.14 23.53
N VAL A 227 3.18 1.05 24.08
CA VAL A 227 4.56 0.64 23.85
C VAL A 227 4.72 0.06 22.44
N LEU A 228 5.96 0.05 21.95
CA LEU A 228 6.33 -0.45 20.63
C LEU A 228 5.76 -1.85 20.32
N GLU A 229 5.77 -2.76 21.30
CA GLU A 229 5.31 -4.14 21.12
C GLU A 229 3.84 -4.23 20.66
N CYS A 230 2.99 -3.25 21.01
CA CYS A 230 1.61 -3.20 20.55
C CYS A 230 1.49 -3.07 19.01
N PHE A 231 2.54 -2.59 18.33
CA PHE A 231 2.55 -2.36 16.88
C PHE A 231 3.21 -3.48 16.07
N VAL A 232 3.83 -4.47 16.71
CA VAL A 232 4.55 -5.56 16.03
C VAL A 232 3.61 -6.34 15.10
N ASP A 233 2.47 -6.80 15.61
CA ASP A 233 1.49 -7.57 14.83
C ASP A 233 0.81 -6.76 13.71
N PRO A 234 0.35 -5.52 13.95
CA PRO A 234 -0.10 -4.64 12.88
C PRO A 234 0.94 -4.49 11.76
N VAL A 235 2.21 -4.26 12.10
CA VAL A 235 3.29 -4.09 11.11
C VAL A 235 3.58 -5.40 10.38
N LEU A 236 3.45 -6.58 11.02
CA LEU A 236 3.55 -7.86 10.32
C LEU A 236 2.52 -7.99 9.20
N LEU A 237 1.29 -7.47 9.39
CA LEU A 237 0.25 -7.48 8.36
C LEU A 237 0.55 -6.55 7.18
N VAL A 238 1.43 -5.55 7.34
CA VAL A 238 1.97 -4.74 6.23
C VAL A 238 2.88 -5.58 5.34
N TYR A 239 3.73 -6.41 5.93
CA TYR A 239 4.68 -7.26 5.19
C TYR A 239 4.06 -8.55 4.66
N PHE A 240 3.12 -9.13 5.40
CA PHE A 240 2.64 -10.49 5.19
C PHE A 240 1.10 -10.56 5.12
N PRO A 241 0.55 -11.63 4.52
CA PRO A 241 -0.90 -11.78 4.42
C PRO A 241 -1.59 -12.12 5.74
N GLN A 242 -0.85 -12.65 6.71
CA GLN A 242 -1.30 -13.11 8.02
C GLN A 242 -0.23 -12.80 9.05
N VAL A 243 -0.60 -12.71 10.33
CA VAL A 243 0.35 -12.60 11.44
C VAL A 243 1.18 -13.87 11.50
N ARG A 244 2.50 -13.69 11.59
CA ARG A 244 3.50 -14.75 11.61
C ARG A 244 4.50 -14.44 12.71
N PRO A 245 4.27 -14.92 13.95
CA PRO A 245 5.08 -14.58 15.10
C PRO A 245 6.58 -14.86 14.89
N GLU A 246 6.91 -15.89 14.12
CA GLU A 246 8.28 -16.24 13.75
C GLU A 246 8.99 -15.17 12.91
N ARG A 247 8.24 -14.22 12.34
CA ARG A 247 8.75 -13.09 11.56
C ARG A 247 8.72 -11.76 12.31
N ALA A 248 8.33 -11.76 13.58
CA ALA A 248 8.21 -10.56 14.42
C ALA A 248 9.49 -9.72 14.45
N ALA A 249 10.67 -10.36 14.37
CA ALA A 249 11.96 -9.68 14.33
C ALA A 249 12.03 -8.59 13.23
N LYS A 250 11.43 -8.83 12.05
CA LYS A 250 11.42 -7.84 10.96
C LYS A 250 10.58 -6.62 11.30
N ALA A 251 9.44 -6.82 11.96
CA ALA A 251 8.56 -5.73 12.37
C ALA A 251 9.19 -4.92 13.52
N ARG A 252 9.74 -5.60 14.53
CA ARG A 252 10.48 -4.95 15.63
C ARG A 252 11.65 -4.13 15.12
N GLN A 253 12.50 -4.70 14.26
CA GLN A 253 13.64 -3.98 13.70
C GLN A 253 13.22 -2.69 12.97
N PHE A 254 12.09 -2.71 12.26
CA PHE A 254 11.55 -1.50 11.64
C PHE A 254 11.12 -0.48 12.69
N LEU A 255 10.31 -0.89 13.68
CA LEU A 255 9.81 0.01 14.72
C LEU A 255 10.96 0.61 15.55
N GLU A 256 11.95 -0.19 15.95
CA GLU A 256 13.15 0.24 16.65
C GLU A 256 13.97 1.23 15.80
N SER A 257 14.00 1.03 14.47
CA SER A 257 14.74 1.92 13.57
C SER A 257 14.11 3.30 13.39
N LEU A 258 12.86 3.50 13.82
CA LEU A 258 12.24 4.83 13.84
C LEU A 258 12.92 5.74 14.88
N GLY A 259 13.51 5.15 15.94
CA GLY A 259 14.15 5.89 17.02
C GLY A 259 13.15 6.46 18.03
N SER A 260 13.68 7.21 19.00
CA SER A 260 12.88 8.10 19.85
C SER A 260 12.83 9.49 19.23
N ILE A 261 11.68 10.15 19.34
CA ILE A 261 11.55 11.59 19.06
C ILE A 261 12.17 12.39 20.20
#